data_AF-A0A1Y1VUW6-F1
#
_entry.id   AF-A0A1Y1VUW6-F1
#
_cell.length_a   1.000
_cell.length_b   1.000
_cell.length_c   1.000
_cell.angle_alpha   90.00
_cell.angle_beta   90.00
_cell.angle_gamma   90.00
#
_symmetry.space_group_name_H-M   'P 1'
#
loop_
_entity.id
_entity.type
_entity.pdbx_description
1 polymer ?
#
loop_
_entity_poly.entity_id
_entity_poly.type
_entity_poly.pdbx_seq_one_letter_code
_entity_poly.pdbx_strand_id
1 'polypeptide(L)'
;MAAVNPGCVGNGFDQGSLELVIDTIRTQGNSLLELINHNVSGQQYVVAGHHAMLSALGQVLDTIYACMINVASDYGRDDVANIIHGILAQGTRDITPKRGHSLIPLPGIDVPSHSTQLLPAVASFRRYLLDKLHEDGVNYDELKHIYIPNVTARPFEVSKEYLEDVFSITRSPVLAVELSRWDDIQDMPRPRLTKLARIILVELLAYQFASPVRWIETQDTLFRLSPVRRFIEIGSVPTLTRMAERTLEIQKYKRVNVAILHAIQDELELTYSYTPESNEVSSDEVELLGIPETETIQHAPKVAASAPSPITIPSAAQAITDAPVKTLDIVQALIELKMKRTASGISTSKTIKELSSGKSTLQNEIASELQKEFSSKIPDKAEEMSLSDLAAKIGVFNGTFGKQISSHLARMFATKIPSNYTQSALRSHLEAAYGLGPQRCLGILLLALTMEPPSRLQSDTEVDGWIRNVAEMYGRREGIAYITDHSPGGGAAAGLANATINSAEFVKAQDEQRAHILCQVEVLAC
;
A
#
# COMPACT_ATOMS: atom_id res chain seq x y z
N MET A 1 2.69 4.55 21.18
CA MET A 1 2.06 3.21 21.05
C MET A 1 3.12 2.13 20.85
N ALA A 2 2.79 0.84 21.03
CA ALA A 2 3.68 -0.27 20.74
C ALA A 2 2.94 -1.47 20.13
N ALA A 3 3.59 -2.17 19.20
CA ALA A 3 3.15 -3.46 18.70
C ALA A 3 3.66 -4.58 19.61
N VAL A 4 2.81 -5.57 19.90
CA VAL A 4 3.13 -6.71 20.78
C VAL A 4 2.84 -8.02 20.04
N ASN A 5 3.77 -8.97 20.13
CA ASN A 5 3.63 -10.33 19.62
C ASN A 5 3.63 -11.34 20.79
N PRO A 6 2.45 -11.82 21.23
CA PRO A 6 2.31 -12.83 22.28
C PRO A 6 3.10 -14.11 21.99
N GLY A 7 3.15 -14.56 20.74
CA GLY A 7 3.88 -15.76 20.33
C GLY A 7 5.40 -15.70 20.57
N CYS A 8 5.96 -14.50 20.77
CA CYS A 8 7.36 -14.35 21.18
C CYS A 8 7.55 -14.40 22.70
N VAL A 9 6.51 -14.27 23.51
CA VAL A 9 6.65 -14.19 24.99
C VAL A 9 6.91 -15.56 25.60
N GLY A 10 6.24 -16.61 25.13
CA GLY A 10 6.41 -17.96 25.65
C GLY A 10 5.35 -18.93 25.18
N ASN A 11 5.61 -20.23 25.38
CA ASN A 11 4.65 -21.28 25.03
C ASN A 11 3.39 -21.14 25.90
N GLY A 12 2.22 -21.09 25.25
CA GLY A 12 0.93 -20.94 25.94
C GLY A 12 0.59 -19.51 26.34
N PHE A 13 1.44 -18.52 26.04
CA PHE A 13 1.11 -17.12 26.23
C PHE A 13 0.20 -16.62 25.09
N ASP A 14 -1.06 -16.34 25.41
CA ASP A 14 -2.12 -16.01 24.46
C ASP A 14 -2.67 -14.58 24.66
N GLN A 15 -3.77 -14.26 23.98
CA GLN A 15 -4.44 -12.95 24.12
C GLN A 15 -4.89 -12.70 25.58
N GLY A 16 -5.49 -13.70 26.23
CA GLY A 16 -5.97 -13.55 27.60
C GLY A 16 -4.81 -13.31 28.59
N SER A 17 -3.67 -13.98 28.36
CA SER A 17 -2.44 -13.75 29.13
C SER A 17 -1.92 -12.31 28.94
N LEU A 18 -1.95 -11.79 27.71
CA LEU A 18 -1.57 -10.39 27.43
C LEU A 18 -2.51 -9.39 28.09
N GLU A 19 -3.83 -9.60 27.97
CA GLU A 19 -4.85 -8.75 28.59
C GLU A 19 -4.68 -8.71 30.12
N LEU A 20 -4.44 -9.87 30.75
CA LEU A 20 -4.17 -9.95 32.19
C LEU A 20 -2.96 -9.12 32.61
N VAL A 21 -1.84 -9.22 31.87
CA VAL A 21 -0.62 -8.45 32.15
C VAL A 21 -0.89 -6.95 32.01
N ILE A 22 -1.55 -6.55 30.92
CA ILE A 22 -1.89 -5.14 30.65
C ILE A 22 -2.78 -4.60 31.76
N ASP A 23 -3.84 -5.31 32.14
CA ASP A 23 -4.75 -4.89 33.20
C ASP A 23 -4.05 -4.80 34.55
N THR A 24 -3.17 -5.75 34.87
CA THR A 24 -2.42 -5.73 36.13
C THR A 24 -1.48 -4.52 36.18
N ILE A 25 -0.77 -4.20 35.08
CA ILE A 25 0.08 -3.01 35.01
C ILE A 25 -0.76 -1.73 35.08
N ARG A 26 -1.88 -1.66 34.36
CA ARG A 26 -2.78 -0.50 34.36
C ARG A 26 -3.33 -0.23 35.77
N THR A 27 -3.76 -1.26 36.48
CA THR A 27 -4.31 -1.15 37.84
C THR A 27 -3.24 -0.76 38.85
N GLN A 28 -2.07 -1.40 38.82
CA GLN A 28 -1.00 -1.09 39.78
C GLN A 28 -0.30 0.25 39.47
N GLY A 29 -0.09 0.56 38.20
CA GLY A 29 0.58 1.77 37.73
C GLY A 29 -0.32 3.00 37.68
N ASN A 30 -1.64 2.82 37.83
CA ASN A 30 -2.67 3.88 37.79
C ASN A 30 -2.49 4.86 36.62
N SER A 31 -2.22 4.30 35.44
CA SER A 31 -1.88 5.07 34.24
C SER A 31 -2.36 4.32 33.00
N LEU A 32 -2.54 5.05 31.90
CA LEU A 32 -3.04 4.49 30.65
C LEU A 32 -2.13 3.37 30.14
N LEU A 33 -2.73 2.19 29.96
CA LEU A 33 -2.19 1.08 29.20
C LEU A 33 -3.38 0.23 28.73
N GLU A 34 -3.63 0.19 27.43
CA GLU A 34 -4.81 -0.42 26.85
C GLU A 34 -4.46 -1.14 25.55
N LEU A 35 -5.04 -2.33 25.39
CA LEU A 35 -5.01 -3.02 24.11
C LEU A 35 -6.05 -2.39 23.17
N ILE A 36 -5.58 -1.82 22.06
CA ILE A 36 -6.41 -0.99 21.17
C ILE A 36 -6.59 -1.58 19.78
N ASN A 37 -5.80 -2.60 19.40
CA ASN A 37 -5.96 -3.26 18.12
C ASN A 37 -5.60 -4.75 18.20
N HIS A 38 -6.51 -5.57 17.73
CA HIS A 38 -6.43 -7.03 17.65
C HIS A 38 -6.25 -7.40 16.17
N ASN A 39 -5.01 -7.47 15.66
CA ASN A 39 -4.76 -7.61 14.21
C ASN A 39 -4.69 -9.06 13.74
N VAL A 40 -3.82 -9.87 14.36
CA VAL A 40 -3.59 -11.29 13.98
C VAL A 40 -3.51 -12.12 15.26
N SER A 41 -4.35 -13.14 15.36
CA SER A 41 -4.49 -13.95 16.57
C SER A 41 -3.16 -14.60 16.98
N GLY A 42 -2.76 -14.34 18.22
CA GLY A 42 -1.51 -14.84 18.81
C GLY A 42 -0.22 -14.19 18.27
N GLN A 43 -0.30 -13.29 17.28
CA GLN A 43 0.89 -12.78 16.59
C GLN A 43 1.03 -11.25 16.61
N GLN A 44 -0.07 -10.51 16.48
CA GLN A 44 0.03 -9.06 16.26
C GLN A 44 -1.09 -8.30 16.97
N TYR A 45 -0.69 -7.55 17.98
CA TYR A 45 -1.55 -6.70 18.81
C TYR A 45 -0.93 -5.30 18.93
N VAL A 46 -1.74 -4.28 19.22
CA VAL A 46 -1.24 -2.91 19.45
C VAL A 46 -1.74 -2.39 20.78
N VAL A 47 -0.81 -1.87 21.58
CA VAL A 47 -1.06 -1.31 22.90
C VAL A 47 -0.81 0.19 22.86
N ALA A 48 -1.77 0.96 23.37
CA ALA A 48 -1.62 2.38 23.68
C ALA A 48 -1.37 2.56 25.17
N GLY A 49 -0.54 3.53 25.53
CA GLY A 49 -0.26 3.80 26.92
C GLY A 49 0.81 4.87 27.08
N HIS A 50 0.96 5.36 28.31
CA HIS A 50 2.05 6.27 28.63
C HIS A 50 3.40 5.56 28.49
N HIS A 51 4.43 6.33 28.15
CA HIS A 51 5.79 5.82 27.95
C HIS A 51 6.29 4.95 29.11
N ALA A 52 6.06 5.37 30.36
CA ALA A 52 6.40 4.58 31.55
C ALA A 52 5.70 3.21 31.57
N MET A 53 4.40 3.14 31.26
CA MET A 53 3.65 1.89 31.25
C MET A 53 4.04 0.98 30.08
N LEU A 54 4.30 1.56 28.90
CA LEU A 54 4.79 0.79 27.75
C LEU A 54 6.20 0.23 28.00
N SER A 55 7.06 0.99 28.67
CA SER A 55 8.39 0.53 29.07
C SER A 55 8.30 -0.58 30.13
N ALA A 56 7.41 -0.43 31.12
CA ALA A 56 7.14 -1.47 32.11
C ALA A 56 6.59 -2.75 31.45
N LEU A 57 5.64 -2.62 30.52
CA LEU A 57 5.11 -3.76 29.75
C LEU A 57 6.23 -4.50 29.01
N GLY A 58 7.13 -3.78 28.34
CA GLY A 58 8.28 -4.39 27.67
C GLY A 58 9.15 -5.20 28.63
N GLN A 59 9.50 -4.63 29.79
CA GLN A 59 10.31 -5.30 30.81
C GLN A 59 9.61 -6.52 31.41
N VAL A 60 8.30 -6.43 31.67
CA VAL A 60 7.51 -7.55 32.20
C VAL A 60 7.48 -8.70 31.18
N LEU A 61 7.19 -8.41 29.91
CA LEU A 61 7.13 -9.44 28.86
C LEU A 61 8.50 -10.09 28.62
N ASP A 62 9.58 -9.31 28.63
CA ASP A 62 10.95 -9.83 28.51
C ASP A 62 11.33 -10.69 29.73
N THR A 63 10.86 -10.35 30.93
CA THR A 63 11.08 -11.14 32.16
C THR A 63 10.29 -12.45 32.12
N ILE A 64 9.03 -12.42 31.69
CA ILE A 64 8.21 -13.63 31.51
C ILE A 64 8.92 -14.59 30.55
N TYR A 65 9.44 -14.09 29.43
CA TYR A 65 10.20 -14.88 28.48
C TYR A 65 11.48 -15.46 29.11
N ALA A 66 12.29 -14.62 29.76
CA ALA A 66 13.57 -15.02 30.34
C ALA A 66 13.41 -16.07 31.46
N CYS A 67 12.35 -15.96 32.26
CA CYS A 67 12.05 -16.88 33.35
C CYS A 67 11.16 -18.06 32.92
N MET A 68 10.72 -18.11 31.65
CA MET A 68 9.80 -19.13 31.12
C MET A 68 8.52 -19.29 31.96
N ILE A 69 7.93 -18.17 32.38
CA ILE A 69 6.77 -18.16 33.28
C ILE A 69 5.51 -18.60 32.53
N ASN A 70 4.81 -19.59 33.07
CA ASN A 70 3.51 -20.01 32.57
C ASN A 70 2.38 -19.19 33.19
N VAL A 71 1.98 -18.11 32.50
CA VAL A 71 0.96 -17.16 32.95
C VAL A 71 -0.44 -17.79 33.08
N ALA A 72 -0.69 -18.94 32.45
CA ALA A 72 -1.97 -19.65 32.59
C ALA A 72 -2.13 -20.33 33.98
N SER A 73 -1.03 -20.61 34.68
CA SER A 73 -1.06 -21.23 36.00
C SER A 73 -1.31 -20.20 37.12
N ASP A 74 -1.93 -20.61 38.23
CA ASP A 74 -2.15 -19.73 39.39
C ASP A 74 -0.82 -19.16 39.92
N TYR A 75 0.19 -20.03 40.10
CA TYR A 75 1.54 -19.62 40.51
C TYR A 75 2.17 -18.62 39.55
N GLY A 76 2.04 -18.85 38.24
CA GLY A 76 2.57 -17.93 37.24
C GLY A 76 1.87 -16.56 37.23
N ARG A 77 0.57 -16.51 37.56
CA ARG A 77 -0.15 -15.22 37.72
C ARG A 77 0.35 -14.43 38.92
N ASP A 78 0.59 -15.11 40.03
CA ASP A 78 1.16 -14.49 41.23
C ASP A 78 2.60 -13.99 40.97
N ASP A 79 3.42 -14.79 40.29
CA ASP A 79 4.77 -14.41 39.87
C ASP A 79 4.75 -13.16 38.98
N VAL A 80 3.87 -13.12 37.97
CA VAL A 80 3.68 -11.96 37.11
C VAL A 80 3.26 -10.73 37.90
N ALA A 81 2.32 -10.85 38.84
CA ALA A 81 1.89 -9.74 39.69
C ALA A 81 3.04 -9.19 40.55
N ASN A 82 3.88 -10.07 41.10
CA ASN A 82 5.06 -9.70 41.88
C ASN A 82 6.13 -9.01 41.01
N ILE A 83 6.37 -9.52 39.80
CA ILE A 83 7.29 -8.90 38.82
C ILE A 83 6.81 -7.49 38.46
N ILE A 84 5.52 -7.34 38.15
CA ILE A 84 4.92 -6.03 37.84
C ILE A 84 5.10 -5.08 39.02
N HIS A 85 4.81 -5.53 40.24
CA HIS A 85 4.98 -4.71 41.43
C HIS A 85 6.43 -4.25 41.60
N GLY A 86 7.39 -5.16 41.46
CA GLY A 86 8.83 -4.86 41.55
C GLY A 86 9.30 -3.85 40.50
N ILE A 87 8.89 -4.02 39.24
CA ILE A 87 9.25 -3.12 38.12
C ILE A 87 8.66 -1.72 38.33
N LEU A 88 7.39 -1.64 38.73
CA LEU A 88 6.72 -0.36 38.97
C LEU A 88 7.30 0.36 40.20
N ALA A 89 7.63 -0.38 41.27
CA ALA A 89 8.18 0.19 42.51
C ALA A 89 9.61 0.73 42.32
N GLN A 90 10.43 0.10 41.48
CA GLN A 90 11.79 0.60 41.18
C GLN A 90 11.77 1.95 40.45
N GLY A 91 10.71 2.21 39.67
CA GLY A 91 10.60 3.38 38.80
C GLY A 91 11.56 3.31 37.61
N THR A 92 11.03 3.51 36.40
CA THR A 92 11.85 3.54 35.18
C THR A 92 12.72 4.80 35.14
N ARG A 93 14.05 4.65 35.23
CA ARG A 93 15.02 5.74 35.00
C ARG A 93 14.99 6.25 33.55
N ASP A 94 14.69 5.35 32.62
CA ASP A 94 14.42 5.66 31.21
C ASP A 94 12.97 5.25 30.90
N ILE A 95 12.09 6.25 30.82
CA ILE A 95 10.67 6.04 30.54
C ILE A 95 10.42 5.72 29.07
N THR A 96 11.41 5.88 28.19
CA THR A 96 11.23 5.69 26.75
C THR A 96 11.08 4.20 26.45
N PRO A 97 9.97 3.74 25.86
CA PRO A 97 9.81 2.34 25.50
C PRO A 97 10.85 1.96 24.44
N LYS A 98 11.52 0.83 24.66
CA LYS A 98 12.55 0.28 23.76
C LYS A 98 12.05 -0.98 23.09
N ARG A 99 12.69 -1.33 21.97
CA ARG A 99 12.45 -2.61 21.31
C ARG A 99 12.91 -3.74 22.22
N GLY A 100 11.95 -4.54 22.68
CA GLY A 100 12.17 -5.77 23.43
C GLY A 100 12.04 -7.00 22.54
N HIS A 101 11.90 -8.17 23.17
CA HIS A 101 11.75 -9.43 22.46
C HIS A 101 10.37 -9.56 21.78
N SER A 102 9.31 -9.23 22.51
CA SER A 102 7.92 -9.31 22.05
C SER A 102 7.25 -7.96 21.82
N LEU A 103 7.85 -6.85 22.29
CA LEU A 103 7.32 -5.50 22.20
C LEU A 103 8.18 -4.62 21.28
N ILE A 104 7.53 -3.94 20.32
CA ILE A 104 8.17 -3.03 19.37
C ILE A 104 7.48 -1.66 19.47
N PRO A 105 8.17 -0.60 19.95
CA PRO A 105 7.63 0.75 19.97
C PRO A 105 7.31 1.25 18.55
N LEU A 106 6.21 1.98 18.40
CA LEU A 106 5.79 2.59 17.14
C LEU A 106 6.05 4.11 17.22
N PRO A 107 7.18 4.62 16.68
CA PRO A 107 7.54 6.03 16.78
C PRO A 107 6.64 6.89 15.88
N GLY A 108 6.32 8.10 16.33
CA GLY A 108 5.53 9.08 15.56
C GLY A 108 4.01 8.90 15.62
N ILE A 109 3.51 8.03 16.50
CA ILE A 109 2.07 7.84 16.76
C ILE A 109 1.80 8.22 18.23
N ASP A 110 1.50 9.50 18.43
CA ASP A 110 1.35 10.12 19.75
C ASP A 110 -0.13 10.23 20.20
N VAL A 111 -1.07 10.07 19.27
CA VAL A 111 -2.51 10.05 19.58
C VAL A 111 -2.94 8.61 19.85
N PRO A 112 -3.53 8.30 21.03
CA PRO A 112 -4.01 6.96 21.36
C PRO A 112 -5.34 6.69 20.68
N SER A 113 -5.34 6.65 19.35
CA SER A 113 -6.51 6.24 18.55
C SER A 113 -7.07 4.91 19.05
N HIS A 114 -8.39 4.77 19.11
CA HIS A 114 -9.08 3.56 19.58
C HIS A 114 -8.97 3.28 21.09
N SER A 115 -8.47 4.26 21.88
CA SER A 115 -8.39 4.18 23.34
C SER A 115 -9.61 4.80 24.02
N THR A 116 -9.92 4.30 25.22
CA THR A 116 -10.96 4.88 26.08
C THR A 116 -10.64 6.32 26.50
N GLN A 117 -9.38 6.75 26.41
CA GLN A 117 -8.97 8.14 26.64
C GLN A 117 -9.72 9.13 25.72
N LEU A 118 -10.22 8.66 24.57
CA LEU A 118 -10.97 9.45 23.60
C LEU A 118 -12.49 9.46 23.85
N LEU A 119 -12.99 8.75 24.86
CA LEU A 119 -14.42 8.73 25.22
C LEU A 119 -15.03 10.13 25.41
N PRO A 120 -14.36 11.11 26.05
CA PRO A 120 -14.92 12.46 26.19
C PRO A 120 -15.19 13.16 24.85
N ALA A 121 -14.47 12.79 23.78
CA ALA A 121 -14.64 13.37 22.45
C ALA A 121 -15.81 12.76 21.65
N VAL A 122 -16.31 11.58 22.05
CA VAL A 122 -17.37 10.84 21.34
C VAL A 122 -18.62 11.69 21.15
N ALA A 123 -19.03 12.47 22.16
CA ALA A 123 -20.22 13.30 22.05
C ALA A 123 -20.07 14.41 21.00
N SER A 124 -18.89 15.02 20.89
CA SER A 124 -18.61 16.05 19.88
C SER A 124 -18.53 15.43 18.48
N PHE A 125 -17.88 14.28 18.35
CA PHE A 125 -17.78 13.58 17.07
C PHE A 125 -19.14 13.06 16.58
N ARG A 126 -20.00 12.56 17.48
CA ARG A 126 -21.40 12.23 17.17
C ARG A 126 -22.15 13.43 16.57
N ARG A 127 -22.04 14.62 17.15
CA ARG A 127 -22.70 15.82 16.61
C ARG A 127 -22.21 16.15 15.21
N TYR A 128 -20.91 16.05 14.98
CA TYR A 128 -20.31 16.21 13.66
C TYR A 128 -20.85 15.18 12.65
N LEU A 129 -20.92 13.90 13.03
CA LEU A 129 -21.48 12.85 12.18
C LEU A 129 -22.96 13.06 11.86
N LEU A 130 -23.76 13.53 12.83
CA LEU A 130 -25.17 13.84 12.61
C LEU A 130 -25.37 15.01 11.62
N ASP A 131 -24.45 15.99 11.62
CA ASP A 131 -24.45 17.09 10.66
C ASP A 131 -24.07 16.62 9.24
N LYS A 132 -23.12 15.68 9.11
CA LYS A 132 -22.65 15.19 7.80
C LYS A 132 -23.46 14.06 7.20
N LEU A 133 -24.02 13.19 8.03
CA LEU A 133 -24.88 12.09 7.62
C LEU A 133 -26.33 12.54 7.79
N HIS A 134 -26.91 13.14 6.76
CA HIS A 134 -28.34 13.51 6.74
C HIS A 134 -29.24 12.26 6.69
N GLU A 135 -30.55 12.42 6.96
CA GLU A 135 -31.49 11.30 6.98
C GLU A 135 -31.58 10.54 5.65
N ASP A 136 -31.45 11.25 4.53
CA ASP A 136 -31.43 10.66 3.18
C ASP A 136 -30.05 10.12 2.76
N GLY A 137 -29.01 10.38 3.56
CA GLY A 137 -27.63 10.02 3.24
C GLY A 137 -27.23 8.60 3.63
N VAL A 138 -28.12 7.83 4.27
CA VAL A 138 -27.85 6.47 4.73
C VAL A 138 -28.78 5.49 4.04
N ASN A 139 -28.24 4.69 3.11
CA ASN A 139 -28.96 3.60 2.49
C ASN A 139 -28.77 2.30 3.31
N TYR A 140 -29.82 1.85 3.99
CA TYR A 140 -29.75 0.62 4.79
C TYR A 140 -29.44 -0.62 3.93
N ASP A 141 -29.99 -0.71 2.73
CA ASP A 141 -29.84 -1.90 1.87
C ASP A 141 -28.40 -2.08 1.38
N GLU A 142 -27.62 -0.99 1.26
CA GLU A 142 -26.20 -1.02 0.91
C GLU A 142 -25.30 -1.36 2.11
N LEU A 143 -25.79 -1.21 3.34
CA LEU A 143 -25.04 -1.48 4.57
C LEU A 143 -25.34 -2.88 5.11
N LYS A 144 -26.61 -3.30 5.02
CA LYS A 144 -27.11 -4.54 5.63
C LYS A 144 -26.28 -5.74 5.17
N HIS A 145 -25.67 -6.43 6.12
CA HIS A 145 -24.81 -7.60 5.94
C HIS A 145 -23.54 -7.37 5.07
N ILE A 146 -23.28 -6.15 4.63
CA ILE A 146 -22.12 -5.78 3.80
C ILE A 146 -21.09 -5.03 4.65
N TYR A 147 -21.53 -4.00 5.38
CA TYR A 147 -20.66 -3.23 6.26
C TYR A 147 -20.37 -4.02 7.53
N ILE A 148 -19.09 -4.14 7.92
CA ILE A 148 -18.66 -4.77 9.18
C ILE A 148 -17.92 -3.70 10.00
N PRO A 149 -18.55 -3.16 11.07
CA PRO A 149 -17.91 -2.14 11.89
C PRO A 149 -16.79 -2.74 12.75
N ASN A 150 -15.69 -2.00 12.92
CA ASN A 150 -14.55 -2.41 13.75
C ASN A 150 -14.92 -2.65 15.23
N VAL A 151 -15.98 -1.99 15.71
CA VAL A 151 -16.44 -2.06 17.10
C VAL A 151 -17.12 -3.39 17.40
N THR A 152 -17.93 -3.91 16.48
CA THR A 152 -18.72 -5.13 16.68
C THR A 152 -18.11 -6.35 16.00
N ALA A 153 -17.37 -6.16 14.91
CA ALA A 153 -16.88 -7.22 14.03
C ALA A 153 -17.98 -8.16 13.46
N ARG A 154 -19.24 -7.71 13.51
CA ARG A 154 -20.41 -8.42 12.97
C ARG A 154 -20.98 -7.66 11.77
N PRO A 155 -21.58 -8.36 10.79
CA PRO A 155 -22.24 -7.69 9.67
C PRO A 155 -23.36 -6.78 10.16
N PHE A 156 -23.42 -5.57 9.62
CA PHE A 156 -24.35 -4.53 10.04
C PHE A 156 -25.80 -4.96 9.80
N GLU A 157 -26.66 -4.74 10.78
CA GLU A 157 -28.10 -4.95 10.64
C GLU A 157 -28.89 -4.03 11.56
N VAL A 158 -30.21 -3.99 11.38
CA VAL A 158 -31.13 -3.31 12.28
C VAL A 158 -32.03 -4.40 12.87
N SER A 159 -31.62 -4.90 14.02
CA SER A 159 -32.36 -5.88 14.82
C SER A 159 -32.22 -5.51 16.30
N LYS A 160 -33.13 -6.02 17.14
CA LYS A 160 -33.05 -5.81 18.58
C LYS A 160 -31.76 -6.39 19.13
N GLU A 161 -31.43 -7.62 18.73
CA GLU A 161 -30.23 -8.34 19.14
C GLU A 161 -28.96 -7.56 18.77
N TYR A 162 -28.87 -7.05 17.54
CA TYR A 162 -27.73 -6.25 17.11
C TYR A 162 -27.63 -4.95 17.90
N LEU A 163 -28.75 -4.29 18.18
CA LEU A 163 -28.77 -3.06 18.96
C LEU A 163 -28.34 -3.30 20.42
N GLU A 164 -28.77 -4.41 21.02
CA GLU A 164 -28.36 -4.87 22.35
C GLU A 164 -26.86 -5.16 22.40
N ASP A 165 -26.33 -5.82 21.36
CA ASP A 165 -24.89 -6.11 21.23
C ASP A 165 -24.06 -4.82 21.12
N VAL A 166 -24.43 -3.90 20.23
CA VAL A 166 -23.78 -2.58 20.09
C VAL A 166 -23.86 -1.80 21.40
N PHE A 167 -25.00 -1.83 22.10
CA PHE A 167 -25.17 -1.15 23.38
C PHE A 167 -24.31 -1.79 24.48
N SER A 168 -24.15 -3.11 24.49
CA SER A 168 -23.32 -3.80 25.48
C SER A 168 -21.85 -3.35 25.44
N ILE A 169 -21.35 -3.05 24.22
CA ILE A 169 -19.99 -2.60 23.96
C ILE A 169 -19.85 -1.09 24.20
N THR A 170 -20.73 -0.29 23.59
CA THR A 170 -20.59 1.19 23.57
C THR A 170 -21.14 1.89 24.81
N ARG A 171 -22.11 1.26 25.48
CA ARG A 171 -22.93 1.87 26.55
C ARG A 171 -23.53 3.22 26.12
N SER A 172 -23.88 3.35 24.84
CA SER A 172 -24.39 4.60 24.29
C SER A 172 -25.74 5.00 24.93
N PRO A 173 -25.86 6.24 25.44
CA PRO A 173 -27.13 6.73 25.97
C PRO A 173 -28.19 6.89 24.87
N VAL A 174 -27.78 7.09 23.62
CA VAL A 174 -28.70 7.18 22.47
C VAL A 174 -29.31 5.81 22.19
N LEU A 175 -28.49 4.77 22.15
CA LEU A 175 -28.97 3.40 21.94
C LEU A 175 -29.82 2.90 23.12
N ALA A 176 -29.51 3.31 24.35
CA ALA A 176 -30.36 3.00 25.51
C ALA A 176 -31.80 3.52 25.32
N VAL A 177 -31.96 4.74 24.79
CA VAL A 177 -33.28 5.32 24.50
C VAL A 177 -33.98 4.54 23.39
N GLU A 178 -33.28 4.19 22.31
CA GLU A 178 -33.89 3.43 21.21
C GLU A 178 -34.27 2.00 21.62
N LEU A 179 -33.45 1.33 22.44
CA LEU A 179 -33.76 0.02 23.02
C LEU A 179 -34.99 0.07 23.93
N SER A 180 -35.12 1.11 24.76
CA SER A 180 -36.29 1.28 25.63
C SER A 180 -37.60 1.49 24.86
N ARG A 181 -37.51 1.92 23.59
CA ARG A 181 -38.63 2.19 22.68
C ARG A 181 -38.72 1.14 21.58
N TRP A 182 -38.07 -0.02 21.77
CA TRP A 182 -38.11 -1.09 20.80
C TRP A 182 -39.48 -1.76 20.86
N ASP A 183 -40.36 -1.37 19.96
CA ASP A 183 -41.64 -2.04 19.74
C ASP A 183 -41.36 -3.38 19.02
N ASP A 184 -41.87 -4.50 19.53
CA ASP A 184 -41.77 -5.82 18.86
C ASP A 184 -42.69 -5.85 17.61
N ILE A 185 -42.31 -5.08 16.59
CA ILE A 185 -43.03 -4.98 15.33
C ILE A 185 -42.35 -5.91 14.34
N GLN A 186 -43.07 -6.95 13.88
CA GLN A 186 -42.58 -7.87 12.86
C GLN A 186 -42.19 -7.17 11.55
N ASP A 187 -42.88 -6.07 11.19
CA ASP A 187 -42.62 -5.26 10.00
C ASP A 187 -42.36 -3.79 10.36
N MET A 188 -41.08 -3.41 10.44
CA MET A 188 -40.68 -2.03 10.71
C MET A 188 -40.87 -1.14 9.46
N PRO A 189 -41.59 0.00 9.57
CA PRO A 189 -41.74 0.92 8.43
C PRO A 189 -40.39 1.44 7.93
N ARG A 190 -40.21 1.55 6.61
CA ARG A 190 -38.95 2.01 5.98
C ARG A 190 -38.38 3.29 6.59
N PRO A 191 -39.17 4.37 6.84
CA PRO A 191 -38.62 5.58 7.45
C PRO A 191 -38.02 5.35 8.85
N ARG A 192 -38.62 4.46 9.65
CA ARG A 192 -38.10 4.12 10.98
C ARG A 192 -36.86 3.23 10.87
N LEU A 193 -36.85 2.29 9.92
CA LEU A 193 -35.69 1.45 9.63
C LEU A 193 -34.48 2.29 9.22
N THR A 194 -34.63 3.21 8.27
CA THR A 194 -33.55 4.12 7.84
C THR A 194 -33.07 5.00 8.99
N LYS A 195 -33.99 5.54 9.80
CA LYS A 195 -33.64 6.33 10.97
C LYS A 195 -32.81 5.53 11.98
N LEU A 196 -33.20 4.30 12.29
CA LEU A 196 -32.45 3.42 13.19
C LEU A 196 -31.11 3.02 12.59
N ALA A 197 -31.05 2.67 11.31
CA ALA A 197 -29.80 2.38 10.62
C ALA A 197 -28.82 3.56 10.74
N ARG A 198 -29.29 4.78 10.50
CA ARG A 198 -28.50 6.00 10.68
C ARG A 198 -28.01 6.18 12.12
N ILE A 199 -28.90 6.02 13.11
CA ILE A 199 -28.52 6.14 14.53
C ILE A 199 -27.42 5.12 14.87
N ILE A 200 -27.62 3.85 14.51
CA ILE A 200 -26.65 2.78 14.79
C ILE A 200 -25.32 3.05 14.10
N LEU A 201 -25.34 3.45 12.82
CA LEU A 201 -24.13 3.80 12.07
C LEU A 201 -23.36 4.95 12.73
N VAL A 202 -24.07 6.02 13.12
CA VAL A 202 -23.47 7.17 13.81
C VAL A 202 -22.86 6.75 15.13
N GLU A 203 -23.55 5.95 15.94
CA GLU A 203 -23.02 5.48 17.22
C GLU A 203 -21.80 4.57 17.02
N LEU A 204 -21.84 3.66 16.04
CA LEU A 204 -20.68 2.83 15.70
C LEU A 204 -19.46 3.66 15.31
N LEU A 205 -19.62 4.63 14.41
CA LEU A 205 -18.54 5.52 13.97
C LEU A 205 -18.05 6.42 15.11
N ALA A 206 -18.97 6.93 15.93
CA ALA A 206 -18.64 7.80 17.06
C ALA A 206 -17.79 7.06 18.10
N TYR A 207 -18.17 5.83 18.44
CA TYR A 207 -17.46 5.00 19.40
C TYR A 207 -16.25 4.28 18.82
N GLN A 208 -16.16 4.08 17.50
CA GLN A 208 -14.99 3.47 16.84
C GLN A 208 -13.70 4.21 17.16
N PHE A 209 -13.76 5.54 17.30
CA PHE A 209 -12.58 6.34 17.64
C PHE A 209 -12.07 6.08 19.07
N ALA A 210 -12.92 5.61 19.97
CA ALA A 210 -12.63 5.40 21.39
C ALA A 210 -12.79 3.94 21.86
N SER A 211 -12.89 3.00 20.91
CA SER A 211 -13.04 1.57 21.17
C SER A 211 -11.98 0.77 20.41
N PRO A 212 -11.47 -0.33 20.98
CA PRO A 212 -10.49 -1.18 20.31
C PRO A 212 -10.97 -1.71 18.96
N VAL A 213 -10.03 -1.89 18.03
CA VAL A 213 -10.28 -2.47 16.71
C VAL A 213 -10.24 -4.00 16.80
N ARG A 214 -11.37 -4.65 16.50
CA ARG A 214 -11.57 -6.11 16.59
C ARG A 214 -11.29 -6.82 15.26
N TRP A 215 -10.08 -6.63 14.71
CA TRP A 215 -9.76 -7.09 13.35
C TRP A 215 -9.61 -8.61 13.24
N ILE A 216 -9.25 -9.31 14.33
CA ILE A 216 -9.27 -10.78 14.39
C ILE A 216 -10.69 -11.29 14.17
N GLU A 217 -11.66 -10.76 14.91
CA GLU A 217 -13.06 -11.16 14.79
C GLU A 217 -13.67 -10.75 13.44
N THR A 218 -13.26 -9.61 12.89
CA THR A 218 -13.69 -9.19 11.54
C THR A 218 -13.20 -10.18 10.49
N GLN A 219 -11.95 -10.63 10.57
CA GLN A 219 -11.42 -11.67 9.67
C GLN A 219 -12.13 -13.02 9.88
N ASP A 220 -12.52 -13.36 11.11
CA ASP A 220 -13.36 -14.53 11.38
C ASP A 220 -14.69 -14.45 10.63
N THR A 221 -15.37 -13.30 10.71
CA THR A 221 -16.61 -13.07 9.99
C THR A 221 -16.39 -13.19 8.48
N LEU A 222 -15.35 -12.54 7.94
CA LEU A 222 -15.06 -12.55 6.50
C LEU A 222 -14.71 -13.95 5.96
N PHE A 223 -13.85 -14.68 6.65
CA PHE A 223 -13.27 -15.93 6.14
C PHE A 223 -14.02 -17.20 6.55
N ARG A 224 -14.86 -17.15 7.59
CA ARG A 224 -15.57 -18.34 8.08
C ARG A 224 -17.08 -18.22 8.04
N LEU A 225 -17.63 -17.03 8.28
CA LEU A 225 -19.07 -16.83 8.37
C LEU A 225 -19.68 -16.32 7.06
N SER A 226 -18.89 -15.61 6.27
CA SER A 226 -19.29 -15.06 4.97
C SER A 226 -18.70 -15.88 3.81
N PRO A 227 -19.40 -15.99 2.67
CA PRO A 227 -18.91 -16.70 1.48
C PRO A 227 -17.93 -15.85 0.65
N VAL A 228 -17.00 -15.15 1.31
CA VAL A 228 -16.00 -14.32 0.64
C VAL A 228 -15.07 -15.24 -0.17
N ARG A 229 -14.82 -14.89 -1.43
CA ARG A 229 -13.85 -15.60 -2.30
C ARG A 229 -12.67 -14.72 -2.71
N ARG A 230 -12.84 -13.41 -2.67
CA ARG A 230 -11.82 -12.41 -2.98
C ARG A 230 -11.81 -11.39 -1.85
N PHE A 231 -10.68 -11.27 -1.16
CA PHE A 231 -10.41 -10.19 -0.23
C PHE A 231 -9.57 -9.16 -0.97
N ILE A 232 -10.05 -7.92 -1.07
CA ILE A 232 -9.40 -6.86 -1.82
C ILE A 232 -9.10 -5.70 -0.86
N GLU A 233 -7.82 -5.45 -0.60
CA GLU A 233 -7.38 -4.31 0.18
C GLU A 233 -7.30 -3.06 -0.71
N ILE A 234 -7.99 -2.00 -0.31
CA ILE A 234 -7.88 -0.67 -0.91
C ILE A 234 -7.01 0.19 0.01
N GLY A 235 -5.77 0.44 -0.40
CA GLY A 235 -4.79 1.19 0.37
C GLY A 235 -3.54 1.50 -0.45
N SER A 236 -2.66 2.32 0.11
CA SER A 236 -1.37 2.64 -0.52
C SER A 236 -0.32 1.55 -0.32
N VAL A 237 -0.49 0.70 0.70
CA VAL A 237 0.46 -0.34 1.10
C VAL A 237 -0.34 -1.60 1.49
N PRO A 238 0.08 -2.81 1.08
CA PRO A 238 -0.64 -4.07 1.34
C PRO A 238 -0.48 -4.53 2.79
N THR A 239 -1.07 -3.80 3.74
CA THR A 239 -0.91 -4.07 5.17
C THR A 239 -1.92 -5.11 5.64
N LEU A 240 -3.19 -4.94 5.26
CA LEU A 240 -4.28 -5.85 5.61
C LEU A 240 -4.19 -7.17 4.84
N THR A 241 -3.69 -7.14 3.60
CA THR A 241 -3.36 -8.29 2.76
C THR A 241 -2.38 -9.21 3.49
N ARG A 242 -1.28 -8.65 4.01
CA ARG A 242 -0.30 -9.42 4.80
C ARG A 242 -0.86 -9.96 6.11
N MET A 243 -1.76 -9.22 6.76
CA MET A 243 -2.45 -9.70 7.95
C MET A 243 -3.38 -10.86 7.62
N ALA A 244 -4.14 -10.76 6.53
CA ALA A 244 -5.03 -11.80 6.03
C ALA A 244 -4.27 -13.07 5.68
N GLU A 245 -3.14 -12.97 4.95
CA GLU A 245 -2.26 -14.11 4.64
C GLU A 245 -1.83 -14.86 5.90
N ARG A 246 -1.31 -14.13 6.91
CA ARG A 246 -0.91 -14.72 8.20
C ARG A 246 -2.07 -15.36 8.94
N THR A 247 -3.26 -14.74 8.88
CA THR A 247 -4.46 -15.31 9.48
C THR A 247 -4.84 -16.62 8.79
N LEU A 248 -4.77 -16.70 7.46
CA LEU A 248 -5.11 -17.90 6.69
C LEU A 248 -4.13 -19.07 6.94
N GLU A 249 -2.88 -18.80 7.35
CA GLU A 249 -1.92 -19.83 7.78
C GLU A 249 -2.31 -20.52 9.09
N ILE A 250 -3.14 -19.87 9.94
CA ILE A 250 -3.59 -20.45 11.21
C ILE A 250 -4.46 -21.68 10.93
N GLN A 251 -4.25 -22.76 11.69
CA GLN A 251 -4.94 -24.05 11.52
C GLN A 251 -6.46 -23.94 11.37
N LYS A 252 -7.06 -22.97 12.07
CA LYS A 252 -8.49 -22.63 12.02
C LYS A 252 -9.02 -22.30 10.61
N TYR A 253 -8.16 -21.82 9.70
CA TYR A 253 -8.56 -21.35 8.36
C TYR A 253 -7.98 -22.17 7.20
N LYS A 254 -7.24 -23.27 7.46
CA LYS A 254 -6.57 -24.06 6.41
C LYS A 254 -7.47 -24.57 5.26
N ARG A 255 -8.78 -24.62 5.47
CA ARG A 255 -9.77 -25.07 4.47
C ARG A 255 -10.48 -23.92 3.76
N VAL A 256 -10.15 -22.69 4.10
CA VAL A 256 -10.70 -21.49 3.50
C VAL A 256 -9.86 -21.15 2.27
N ASN A 257 -10.51 -21.06 1.10
CA ASN A 257 -9.86 -20.65 -0.14
C ASN A 257 -10.38 -19.26 -0.52
N VAL A 258 -9.54 -18.25 -0.30
CA VAL A 258 -9.83 -16.84 -0.58
C VAL A 258 -8.62 -16.26 -1.31
N ALA A 259 -8.85 -15.67 -2.47
CA ALA A 259 -7.84 -14.89 -3.16
C ALA A 259 -7.61 -13.58 -2.39
N ILE A 260 -6.37 -13.33 -1.99
CA ILE A 260 -5.96 -12.12 -1.29
C ILE A 260 -5.32 -11.18 -2.32
N LEU A 261 -5.89 -9.99 -2.48
CA LEU A 261 -5.52 -9.02 -3.52
C LEU A 261 -5.36 -7.62 -2.92
N HIS A 262 -4.47 -6.83 -3.50
CA HIS A 262 -4.26 -5.43 -3.16
C HIS A 262 -4.49 -4.53 -4.38
N ALA A 263 -5.29 -3.48 -4.20
CA ALA A 263 -5.81 -2.64 -5.29
C ALA A 263 -4.75 -2.13 -6.28
N ILE A 264 -3.56 -1.76 -5.78
CA ILE A 264 -2.47 -1.21 -6.62
C ILE A 264 -1.56 -2.32 -7.16
N GLN A 265 -1.42 -3.43 -6.43
CA GLN A 265 -0.47 -4.49 -6.82
C GLN A 265 -1.09 -5.46 -7.82
N ASP A 266 -2.39 -5.70 -7.71
CA ASP A 266 -3.15 -6.68 -8.48
C ASP A 266 -4.14 -6.00 -9.44
N GLU A 267 -3.82 -4.79 -9.93
CA GLU A 267 -4.70 -3.98 -10.77
C GLU A 267 -5.19 -4.71 -12.02
N LEU A 268 -4.33 -5.49 -12.68
CA LEU A 268 -4.69 -6.26 -13.87
C LEU A 268 -5.75 -7.33 -13.55
N GLU A 269 -5.56 -8.07 -12.45
CA GLU A 269 -6.47 -9.11 -11.97
C GLU A 269 -7.80 -8.53 -11.45
N LEU A 270 -7.80 -7.28 -10.98
CA LEU A 270 -8.99 -6.58 -10.50
C LEU A 270 -9.78 -5.94 -11.63
N THR A 271 -9.11 -5.41 -12.65
CA THR A 271 -9.73 -4.82 -13.84
C THR A 271 -10.13 -5.86 -14.89
N TYR A 272 -9.76 -7.13 -14.67
CA TYR A 272 -9.92 -8.22 -15.64
C TYR A 272 -9.26 -7.89 -16.99
N SER A 273 -8.21 -7.08 -16.96
CA SER A 273 -7.45 -6.67 -18.15
C SER A 273 -6.38 -7.72 -18.41
N TYR A 274 -6.82 -8.92 -18.81
CA TYR A 274 -5.90 -9.96 -19.23
C TYR A 274 -5.29 -9.53 -20.57
N THR A 275 -3.97 -9.35 -20.61
CA THR A 275 -3.27 -9.37 -21.89
C THR A 275 -3.54 -10.73 -22.52
N PRO A 276 -3.98 -10.81 -23.79
CA PRO A 276 -4.09 -12.09 -24.46
C PRO A 276 -2.68 -12.68 -24.53
N GLU A 277 -2.37 -13.58 -23.60
CA GLU A 277 -1.20 -14.42 -23.72
C GLU A 277 -1.36 -15.17 -25.05
N SER A 278 -0.37 -15.03 -25.93
CA SER A 278 -0.18 -15.95 -27.02
C SER A 278 0.00 -17.34 -26.41
N ASN A 279 -1.10 -18.07 -26.27
CA ASN A 279 -1.07 -19.51 -26.08
C ASN A 279 -0.32 -20.07 -27.28
N GLU A 280 0.99 -20.27 -27.15
CA GLU A 280 1.65 -21.37 -27.82
C GLU A 280 1.00 -22.63 -27.28
N VAL A 281 -0.11 -23.00 -27.92
CA VAL A 281 -0.72 -24.30 -27.76
C VAL A 281 0.35 -25.29 -28.23
N SER A 282 1.04 -25.91 -27.28
CA SER A 282 1.73 -27.17 -27.52
C SER A 282 0.69 -28.12 -28.11
N SER A 283 0.86 -28.45 -29.37
CA SER A 283 -0.05 -29.22 -30.20
C SER A 283 0.01 -30.70 -29.87
N ASP A 284 -0.31 -31.09 -28.63
CA ASP A 284 -0.45 -32.49 -28.21
C ASP A 284 -1.46 -32.57 -27.06
N GLU A 285 -2.75 -32.52 -27.38
CA GLU A 285 -3.89 -33.16 -26.68
C GLU A 285 -5.21 -32.47 -27.08
N VAL A 286 -5.69 -32.77 -28.29
CA VAL A 286 -7.13 -32.68 -28.59
C VAL A 286 -7.50 -33.88 -29.45
N GLU A 287 -7.79 -35.01 -28.79
CA GLU A 287 -8.52 -36.10 -29.43
C GLU A 287 -9.73 -36.47 -28.55
N LEU A 288 -10.86 -36.66 -29.24
CA LEU A 288 -12.19 -37.04 -28.76
C LEU A 288 -13.00 -35.97 -28.00
N LEU A 289 -13.94 -35.34 -28.71
CA LEU A 289 -15.35 -35.75 -28.69
C LEU A 289 -16.12 -35.02 -29.81
N GLY A 290 -16.71 -35.80 -30.70
CA GLY A 290 -17.38 -35.34 -31.92
C GLY A 290 -18.74 -34.68 -31.68
N ILE A 291 -19.05 -33.72 -32.54
CA ILE A 291 -20.40 -33.19 -32.78
C ILE A 291 -20.54 -33.07 -34.31
N PRO A 292 -21.62 -33.59 -34.93
CA PRO A 292 -21.69 -33.76 -36.38
C PRO A 292 -22.01 -32.46 -37.14
N GLU A 293 -21.57 -32.47 -38.40
CA GLU A 293 -21.77 -31.48 -39.46
C GLU A 293 -23.23 -31.04 -39.68
N THR A 294 -23.41 -29.78 -40.06
CA THR A 294 -24.43 -29.40 -41.05
C THR A 294 -23.92 -28.24 -41.92
N GLU A 295 -23.55 -28.63 -43.14
CA GLU A 295 -23.64 -27.96 -44.46
C GLU A 295 -23.47 -26.42 -44.62
N THR A 296 -22.35 -26.12 -45.28
CA THR A 296 -22.10 -25.15 -46.37
C THR A 296 -23.28 -24.40 -47.02
N ILE A 297 -23.12 -23.07 -47.20
CA ILE A 297 -23.31 -22.39 -48.49
C ILE A 297 -22.20 -21.36 -48.72
N GLN A 298 -21.42 -21.54 -49.78
CA GLN A 298 -20.52 -20.56 -50.39
C GLN A 298 -21.31 -19.66 -51.35
N HIS A 299 -20.95 -18.36 -51.44
CA HIS A 299 -20.83 -17.63 -52.71
C HIS A 299 -19.99 -16.34 -52.53
N ALA A 300 -19.00 -16.18 -53.39
CA ALA A 300 -18.31 -14.92 -53.75
C ALA A 300 -18.59 -14.66 -55.26
N PRO A 301 -18.12 -13.59 -55.96
CA PRO A 301 -17.31 -12.44 -55.54
C PRO A 301 -17.69 -11.03 -56.13
N LYS A 302 -17.10 -9.97 -55.56
CA LYS A 302 -16.50 -8.74 -56.16
C LYS A 302 -17.32 -7.82 -57.12
N VAL A 303 -17.53 -6.55 -56.71
CA VAL A 303 -17.43 -5.36 -57.59
C VAL A 303 -16.83 -4.18 -56.81
N ALA A 304 -15.89 -3.50 -57.46
CA ALA A 304 -15.16 -2.33 -57.00
C ALA A 304 -15.97 -1.03 -57.11
N ALA A 305 -15.82 -0.12 -56.15
CA ALA A 305 -16.14 1.30 -56.31
C ALA A 305 -15.12 2.13 -55.49
N SER A 306 -14.56 3.13 -56.16
CA SER A 306 -13.49 4.02 -55.72
C SER A 306 -14.00 5.31 -55.07
N ALA A 307 -13.15 5.86 -54.19
CA ALA A 307 -13.11 7.21 -53.57
C ALA A 307 -13.77 7.36 -52.19
N PRO A 308 -13.33 8.32 -51.32
CA PRO A 308 -12.08 9.10 -51.27
C PRO A 308 -11.26 8.83 -49.99
N SER A 309 -9.98 9.21 -49.97
CA SER A 309 -9.14 9.19 -48.77
C SER A 309 -9.66 10.18 -47.72
N PRO A 310 -9.88 9.77 -46.45
CA PRO A 310 -10.07 10.70 -45.34
C PRO A 310 -8.79 10.81 -44.50
N ILE A 311 -8.17 11.99 -44.57
CA ILE A 311 -7.63 12.78 -43.45
C ILE A 311 -6.72 12.02 -42.46
N THR A 312 -5.42 12.29 -42.60
CA THR A 312 -4.39 11.99 -41.59
C THR A 312 -4.72 12.72 -40.29
N ILE A 313 -5.06 11.94 -39.27
CA ILE A 313 -5.16 12.36 -37.86
C ILE A 313 -3.71 12.48 -37.34
N PRO A 314 -3.33 13.46 -36.49
CA PRO A 314 -2.01 13.43 -35.86
C PRO A 314 -1.89 12.16 -35.04
N SER A 315 -0.92 11.32 -35.38
CA SER A 315 -0.71 10.02 -34.76
C SER A 315 -0.26 10.22 -33.31
N ALA A 316 -1.01 9.68 -32.34
CA ALA A 316 -0.43 9.31 -31.07
C ALA A 316 0.82 8.45 -31.33
N ALA A 317 1.88 8.62 -30.56
CA ALA A 317 3.08 7.79 -30.68
C ALA A 317 2.67 6.31 -30.65
N GLN A 318 3.09 5.52 -31.64
CA GLN A 318 2.82 4.08 -31.64
C GLN A 318 3.42 3.47 -30.38
N ALA A 319 2.61 2.72 -29.63
CA ALA A 319 3.04 2.08 -28.40
C ALA A 319 4.21 1.11 -28.65
N ILE A 320 5.30 1.31 -27.92
CA ILE A 320 6.52 0.51 -28.01
C ILE A 320 6.37 -0.68 -27.06
N THR A 321 6.69 -1.89 -27.53
CA THR A 321 6.63 -3.12 -26.73
C THR A 321 7.41 -2.95 -25.43
N ASP A 322 6.73 -3.05 -24.29
CA ASP A 322 7.34 -2.86 -22.97
C ASP A 322 8.34 -3.99 -22.67
N ALA A 323 9.38 -3.68 -21.91
CA ALA A 323 10.39 -4.66 -21.51
C ALA A 323 10.95 -4.33 -20.12
N PRO A 324 11.23 -5.36 -19.29
CA PRO A 324 11.78 -5.16 -17.96
C PRO A 324 13.20 -4.61 -18.02
N VAL A 325 13.52 -3.78 -17.04
CA VAL A 325 14.90 -3.30 -16.81
C VAL A 325 15.80 -4.49 -16.50
N LYS A 326 16.95 -4.61 -17.18
CA LYS A 326 17.88 -5.71 -16.94
C LYS A 326 18.57 -5.49 -15.60
N THR A 327 18.71 -6.54 -14.80
CA THR A 327 19.45 -6.49 -13.53
C THR A 327 20.89 -5.98 -13.70
N LEU A 328 21.50 -6.28 -14.85
CA LEU A 328 22.83 -5.78 -15.22
C LEU A 328 22.87 -4.25 -15.29
N ASP A 329 21.86 -3.61 -15.86
CA ASP A 329 21.79 -2.15 -16.00
C ASP A 329 21.71 -1.49 -14.62
N ILE A 330 20.98 -2.11 -13.68
CA ILE A 330 20.82 -1.65 -12.30
C ILE A 330 22.16 -1.72 -11.55
N VAL A 331 22.88 -2.85 -11.68
CA VAL A 331 24.22 -3.03 -11.10
C VAL A 331 25.20 -1.99 -11.67
N GLN A 332 25.18 -1.77 -12.99
CA GLN A 332 26.03 -0.77 -13.64
C GLN A 332 25.72 0.65 -13.16
N ALA A 333 24.44 1.03 -13.13
CA ALA A 333 24.03 2.36 -12.69
C ALA A 333 24.48 2.68 -11.25
N LEU A 334 24.38 1.72 -10.33
CA LEU A 334 24.88 1.90 -8.95
C LEU A 334 26.39 2.10 -8.90
N ILE A 335 27.15 1.34 -9.69
CA ILE A 335 28.61 1.50 -9.76
C ILE A 335 28.96 2.85 -10.39
N GLU A 336 28.26 3.28 -11.43
CA GLU A 336 28.47 4.57 -12.10
C GLU A 336 28.24 5.75 -11.15
N LEU A 337 27.10 5.74 -10.43
CA LEU A 337 26.77 6.74 -9.42
C LEU A 337 27.87 6.83 -8.37
N LYS A 338 28.42 5.69 -7.97
CA LYS A 338 29.45 5.64 -6.94
C LYS A 338 30.83 6.08 -7.42
N MET A 339 31.21 5.66 -8.62
CA MET A 339 32.50 5.98 -9.23
C MET A 339 32.54 7.38 -9.85
N LYS A 340 31.37 8.02 -10.04
CA LYS A 340 31.21 9.27 -10.81
C LYS A 340 31.81 9.17 -12.21
N ARG A 341 31.65 8.00 -12.85
CA ARG A 341 32.10 7.72 -14.23
C ARG A 341 30.88 7.34 -15.05
N THR A 342 30.80 7.83 -16.28
CA THR A 342 29.70 7.52 -17.21
C THR A 342 29.77 6.08 -17.75
N ALA A 343 28.60 5.48 -17.98
CA ALA A 343 28.38 4.11 -18.47
C ALA A 343 29.30 3.61 -19.58
N SER A 344 29.69 4.49 -20.51
CA SER A 344 30.59 4.15 -21.61
C SER A 344 32.01 3.71 -21.17
N GLY A 345 32.34 3.85 -19.89
CA GLY A 345 33.64 3.48 -19.32
C GLY A 345 33.69 2.19 -18.50
N ILE A 346 32.56 1.54 -18.19
CA ILE A 346 32.51 0.36 -17.31
C ILE A 346 32.28 -0.91 -18.11
N SER A 347 33.33 -1.74 -18.23
CA SER A 347 33.24 -3.05 -18.86
C SER A 347 32.53 -4.04 -17.94
N THR A 348 31.49 -4.71 -18.47
CA THR A 348 30.67 -5.72 -17.78
C THR A 348 31.43 -7.00 -17.44
N SER A 349 32.58 -7.23 -18.09
CA SER A 349 33.45 -8.39 -17.85
C SER A 349 34.40 -8.20 -16.67
N LYS A 350 34.55 -6.98 -16.15
CA LYS A 350 35.43 -6.69 -15.01
C LYS A 350 34.75 -6.96 -13.67
N THR A 351 35.55 -7.20 -12.64
CA THR A 351 35.06 -7.37 -11.26
C THR A 351 34.99 -6.04 -10.52
N ILE A 352 34.20 -5.96 -9.43
CA ILE A 352 34.16 -4.75 -8.57
C ILE A 352 35.55 -4.44 -8.00
N LYS A 353 36.34 -5.47 -7.69
CA LYS A 353 37.73 -5.35 -7.21
C LYS A 353 38.66 -4.69 -8.25
N GLU A 354 38.53 -5.06 -9.52
CA GLU A 354 39.28 -4.44 -10.62
C GLU A 354 38.84 -3.00 -10.88
N LEU A 355 37.52 -2.75 -10.85
CA LEU A 355 36.94 -1.43 -11.08
C LEU A 355 37.32 -0.44 -9.97
N SER A 356 37.42 -0.91 -8.72
CA SER A 356 37.85 -0.12 -7.57
C SER A 356 39.37 0.12 -7.49
N SER A 357 40.16 -0.43 -8.43
CA SER A 357 41.63 -0.31 -8.47
C SER A 357 42.30 -0.69 -7.14
N GLY A 358 41.76 -1.68 -6.43
CA GLY A 358 42.29 -2.15 -5.14
C GLY A 358 42.00 -1.25 -3.93
N LYS A 359 41.18 -0.20 -4.07
CA LYS A 359 40.73 0.62 -2.93
C LYS A 359 39.63 -0.10 -2.15
N SER A 360 40.01 -0.81 -1.10
CA SER A 360 39.09 -1.58 -0.24
C SER A 360 37.90 -0.77 0.28
N THR A 361 38.08 0.52 0.59
CA THR A 361 36.99 1.41 1.01
C THR A 361 35.91 1.56 -0.06
N LEU A 362 36.29 1.83 -1.32
CA LEU A 362 35.35 2.01 -2.43
C LEU A 362 34.64 0.69 -2.75
N GLN A 363 35.35 -0.43 -2.67
CA GLN A 363 34.79 -1.77 -2.84
C GLN A 363 33.71 -2.07 -1.81
N ASN A 364 33.98 -1.83 -0.52
CA ASN A 364 33.01 -2.06 0.56
C ASN A 364 31.80 -1.13 0.46
N GLU A 365 31.99 0.10 -0.01
CA GLU A 365 30.88 1.01 -0.26
C GLU A 365 29.99 0.52 -1.41
N ILE A 366 30.57 0.10 -2.55
CA ILE A 366 29.79 -0.47 -3.67
C ILE A 366 29.04 -1.72 -3.22
N ALA A 367 29.69 -2.63 -2.50
CA ALA A 367 29.05 -3.83 -1.97
C ALA A 367 27.89 -3.49 -1.02
N SER A 368 28.07 -2.50 -0.14
CA SER A 368 27.01 -2.02 0.75
C SER A 368 25.83 -1.40 0.00
N GLU A 369 26.08 -0.67 -1.09
CA GLU A 369 25.03 -0.08 -1.93
C GLU A 369 24.24 -1.14 -2.69
N LEU A 370 24.93 -2.14 -3.26
CA LEU A 370 24.27 -3.29 -3.87
C LEU A 370 23.42 -4.02 -2.82
N GLN A 371 23.93 -4.25 -1.60
CA GLN A 371 23.20 -4.94 -0.54
C GLN A 371 21.91 -4.20 -0.15
N LYS A 372 21.93 -2.86 -0.15
CA LYS A 372 20.74 -2.05 0.12
C LYS A 372 19.71 -2.13 -1.02
N GLU A 373 20.16 -2.35 -2.25
CA GLU A 373 19.29 -2.46 -3.42
C GLU A 373 18.67 -3.85 -3.53
N PHE A 374 19.47 -4.90 -3.45
CA PHE A 374 19.06 -6.28 -3.71
C PHE A 374 18.81 -7.11 -2.44
N SER A 375 19.03 -6.55 -1.25
CA SER A 375 18.84 -7.21 0.04
C SER A 375 19.59 -8.55 0.11
N SER A 376 18.91 -9.66 0.42
CA SER A 376 19.52 -10.98 0.59
C SER A 376 19.87 -11.71 -0.73
N LYS A 377 19.65 -11.11 -1.89
CA LYS A 377 19.92 -11.75 -3.21
C LYS A 377 21.37 -11.63 -3.68
N ILE A 378 22.24 -11.02 -2.87
CA ILE A 378 23.66 -10.87 -3.22
C ILE A 378 24.43 -12.14 -2.86
N PRO A 379 25.12 -12.78 -3.83
CA PRO A 379 25.97 -13.94 -3.56
C PRO A 379 27.16 -13.62 -2.67
N ASP A 380 27.63 -14.61 -1.92
CA ASP A 380 28.91 -14.51 -1.20
C ASP A 380 30.06 -14.21 -2.16
N LYS A 381 30.92 -13.25 -1.77
CA LYS A 381 32.05 -12.75 -2.57
C LYS A 381 31.67 -12.10 -3.91
N ALA A 382 30.55 -11.37 -3.94
CA ALA A 382 30.11 -10.61 -5.12
C ALA A 382 31.21 -9.73 -5.74
N GLU A 383 32.15 -9.25 -4.93
CA GLU A 383 33.28 -8.42 -5.34
C GLU A 383 34.33 -9.09 -6.24
N GLU A 384 34.38 -10.43 -6.24
CA GLU A 384 35.31 -11.24 -7.06
C GLU A 384 34.66 -11.73 -8.37
N MET A 385 33.36 -11.49 -8.55
CA MET A 385 32.61 -11.89 -9.73
C MET A 385 32.61 -10.79 -10.80
N SER A 386 32.50 -11.19 -12.07
CA SER A 386 32.22 -10.24 -13.16
C SER A 386 30.84 -9.62 -12.96
N LEU A 387 30.61 -8.40 -13.46
CA LEU A 387 29.30 -7.75 -13.33
C LEU A 387 28.19 -8.54 -14.04
N SER A 388 28.53 -9.15 -15.18
CA SER A 388 27.70 -10.10 -15.93
C SER A 388 27.21 -11.25 -15.04
N ASP A 389 28.14 -11.96 -14.41
CA ASP A 389 27.82 -13.16 -13.62
C ASP A 389 27.11 -12.79 -12.31
N LEU A 390 27.46 -11.65 -11.73
CA LEU A 390 26.80 -11.11 -10.55
C LEU A 390 25.33 -10.80 -10.85
N ALA A 391 25.04 -10.11 -11.96
CA ALA A 391 23.68 -9.82 -12.38
C ALA A 391 22.88 -11.10 -12.67
N ALA A 392 23.51 -12.09 -13.33
CA ALA A 392 22.87 -13.38 -13.59
C ALA A 392 22.49 -14.13 -12.29
N LYS A 393 23.35 -14.10 -11.26
CA LYS A 393 23.08 -14.73 -9.97
C LYS A 393 22.03 -14.01 -9.12
N ILE A 394 21.92 -12.68 -9.23
CA ILE A 394 20.87 -11.91 -8.53
C ILE A 394 19.48 -12.26 -9.08
N GLY A 395 19.40 -12.63 -10.36
CA GLY A 395 18.17 -13.03 -11.05
C GLY A 395 17.46 -11.86 -11.75
N VAL A 396 16.23 -12.12 -12.21
CA VAL A 396 15.45 -11.14 -12.99
C VAL A 396 14.89 -10.03 -12.10
N PHE A 397 14.91 -8.80 -12.60
CA PHE A 397 14.33 -7.63 -11.95
C PHE A 397 12.82 -7.81 -11.74
N ASN A 398 12.35 -7.52 -10.53
CA ASN A 398 10.96 -7.75 -10.11
C ASN A 398 10.01 -6.57 -10.42
N GLY A 399 10.44 -5.60 -11.22
CA GLY A 399 9.62 -4.43 -11.59
C GLY A 399 9.66 -3.26 -10.59
N THR A 400 10.37 -3.38 -9.46
CA THR A 400 10.47 -2.31 -8.45
C THR A 400 11.91 -2.03 -8.05
N PHE A 401 12.31 -0.75 -8.07
CA PHE A 401 13.60 -0.35 -7.51
C PHE A 401 13.66 -0.58 -6.00
N GLY A 402 14.84 -0.96 -5.53
CA GLY A 402 15.16 -1.09 -4.12
C GLY A 402 15.41 0.26 -3.46
N LYS A 403 15.74 0.20 -2.16
CA LYS A 403 15.84 1.40 -1.31
C LYS A 403 16.90 2.39 -1.81
N GLN A 404 17.99 1.90 -2.41
CA GLN A 404 19.11 2.75 -2.78
C GLN A 404 18.78 3.58 -4.02
N ILE A 405 18.27 2.97 -5.09
CA ILE A 405 17.88 3.68 -6.31
C ILE A 405 16.70 4.60 -6.05
N SER A 406 15.67 4.15 -5.31
CA SER A 406 14.54 5.01 -4.95
C SER A 406 15.00 6.25 -4.16
N SER A 407 15.97 6.11 -3.25
CA SER A 407 16.51 7.25 -2.50
C SER A 407 17.29 8.22 -3.39
N HIS A 408 18.02 7.73 -4.39
CA HIS A 408 18.73 8.59 -5.34
C HIS A 408 17.76 9.33 -6.26
N LEU A 409 16.72 8.67 -6.77
CA LEU A 409 15.68 9.31 -7.57
C LEU A 409 14.99 10.41 -6.78
N ALA A 410 14.58 10.14 -5.54
CA ALA A 410 13.95 11.15 -4.68
C ALA A 410 14.86 12.38 -4.49
N ARG A 411 16.16 12.16 -4.24
CA ARG A 411 17.13 13.25 -4.07
C ARG A 411 17.35 14.05 -5.36
N MET A 412 17.48 13.38 -6.50
CA MET A 412 17.65 14.03 -7.81
C MET A 412 16.45 14.91 -8.12
N PHE A 413 15.23 14.40 -7.97
CA PHE A 413 14.00 15.17 -8.19
C PHE A 413 13.89 16.37 -7.24
N ALA A 414 14.24 16.20 -5.96
CA ALA A 414 14.17 17.30 -4.99
C ALA A 414 15.19 18.42 -5.25
N THR A 415 16.36 18.09 -5.81
CA THR A 415 17.49 19.04 -5.91
C THR A 415 17.71 19.60 -7.32
N LYS A 416 17.42 18.82 -8.36
CA LYS A 416 17.73 19.17 -9.76
C LYS A 416 16.52 19.49 -10.61
N ILE A 417 15.34 19.02 -10.22
CA ILE A 417 14.11 19.17 -10.98
C ILE A 417 13.23 20.27 -10.34
N PRO A 418 12.52 21.09 -11.15
CA PRO A 418 11.50 22.01 -10.67
C PRO A 418 10.40 21.29 -9.87
N SER A 419 9.88 21.94 -8.82
CA SER A 419 8.89 21.31 -7.90
C SER A 419 7.54 21.01 -8.55
N ASN A 420 7.21 21.67 -9.67
CA ASN A 420 6.02 21.39 -10.48
C ASN A 420 6.15 20.10 -11.30
N TYR A 421 7.34 19.47 -11.37
CA TYR A 421 7.58 18.28 -12.17
C TYR A 421 7.84 17.05 -11.28
N THR A 422 6.81 16.20 -11.12
CA THR A 422 6.89 14.99 -10.30
C THR A 422 7.39 13.78 -11.10
N GLN A 423 7.81 12.70 -10.43
CA GLN A 423 8.11 11.43 -11.09
C GLN A 423 6.90 10.88 -11.86
N SER A 424 5.68 11.14 -11.39
CA SER A 424 4.45 10.74 -12.09
C SER A 424 4.28 11.53 -13.37
N ALA A 425 4.46 12.86 -13.32
CA ALA A 425 4.39 13.72 -14.50
C ALA A 425 5.41 13.32 -15.56
N LEU A 426 6.64 12.95 -15.14
CA LEU A 426 7.66 12.44 -16.06
C LEU A 426 7.22 11.15 -16.76
N ARG A 427 6.64 10.19 -16.03
CA ARG A 427 6.17 8.93 -16.62
C ARG A 427 5.06 9.18 -17.64
N SER A 428 4.08 10.00 -17.29
CA SER A 428 3.00 10.40 -18.21
C SER A 428 3.53 11.13 -19.44
N HIS A 429 4.55 11.99 -19.30
CA HIS A 429 5.19 12.63 -20.44
C HIS A 429 5.94 11.64 -21.33
N LEU A 430 6.68 10.68 -20.75
CA LEU A 430 7.38 9.65 -21.51
C LEU A 430 6.44 8.71 -22.26
N GLU A 431 5.31 8.36 -21.64
CA GLU A 431 4.26 7.57 -22.26
C GLU A 431 3.61 8.33 -23.43
N ALA A 432 3.23 9.60 -23.22
CA ALA A 432 2.58 10.41 -24.25
C ALA A 432 3.51 10.78 -25.42
N ALA A 433 4.77 11.12 -25.14
CA ALA A 433 5.71 11.61 -26.14
C ALA A 433 6.47 10.49 -26.87
N TYR A 434 6.74 9.36 -26.20
CA TYR A 434 7.57 8.28 -26.74
C TYR A 434 6.87 6.92 -26.80
N GLY A 435 5.61 6.81 -26.34
CA GLY A 435 4.85 5.56 -26.39
C GLY A 435 5.43 4.45 -25.51
N LEU A 436 6.15 4.82 -24.44
CA LEU A 436 6.89 3.87 -23.60
C LEU A 436 6.02 3.30 -22.49
N GLY A 437 6.02 1.97 -22.37
CA GLY A 437 5.39 1.27 -21.25
C GLY A 437 6.06 1.53 -19.90
N PRO A 438 5.40 1.13 -18.79
CA PRO A 438 5.82 1.43 -17.43
C PRO A 438 7.21 0.87 -17.10
N GLN A 439 7.59 -0.30 -17.62
CA GLN A 439 8.90 -0.89 -17.31
C GLN A 439 10.04 -0.20 -18.06
N ARG A 440 9.83 0.19 -19.31
CA ARG A 440 10.80 1.03 -20.04
C ARG A 440 10.94 2.44 -19.44
N CYS A 441 9.87 2.99 -18.88
CA CYS A 441 9.95 4.23 -18.12
C CYS A 441 10.89 4.11 -16.90
N LEU A 442 10.91 2.95 -16.23
CA LEU A 442 11.90 2.68 -15.18
C LEU A 442 13.33 2.65 -15.75
N GLY A 443 13.53 2.05 -16.93
CA GLY A 443 14.83 2.04 -17.61
C GLY A 443 15.35 3.45 -17.93
N ILE A 444 14.48 4.35 -18.38
CA ILE A 444 14.82 5.76 -18.60
C ILE A 444 15.14 6.46 -17.28
N LEU A 445 14.36 6.25 -16.22
CA LEU A 445 14.65 6.81 -14.90
C LEU A 445 16.00 6.36 -14.35
N LEU A 446 16.36 5.09 -14.57
CA LEU A 446 17.65 4.55 -14.19
C LEU A 446 18.79 5.23 -14.96
N LEU A 447 18.62 5.43 -16.28
CA LEU A 447 19.60 6.15 -17.09
C LEU A 447 19.69 7.63 -16.68
N ALA A 448 18.55 8.26 -16.38
CA ALA A 448 18.48 9.65 -15.96
C ALA A 448 19.31 9.92 -14.70
N LEU A 449 19.36 8.98 -13.75
CA LEU A 449 20.24 9.06 -12.58
C LEU A 449 21.73 9.14 -12.96
N THR A 450 22.16 8.40 -13.97
CA THR A 450 23.56 8.42 -14.44
C THR A 450 23.88 9.67 -15.26
N MET A 451 22.85 10.39 -15.72
CA MET A 451 22.91 11.61 -16.51
C MET A 451 22.32 12.81 -15.75
N GLU A 452 22.56 12.86 -14.43
CA GLU A 452 22.04 13.91 -13.55
C GLU A 452 22.48 15.32 -14.04
N PRO A 453 21.54 16.28 -14.13
CA PRO A 453 21.89 17.67 -14.49
C PRO A 453 22.90 18.28 -13.50
N PRO A 454 23.93 19.01 -13.99
CA PRO A 454 24.95 19.60 -13.13
C PRO A 454 24.34 20.63 -12.16
N SER A 455 23.37 21.41 -12.64
CA SER A 455 22.63 22.42 -11.89
C SER A 455 21.12 22.15 -11.94
N ARG A 456 20.37 22.79 -11.05
CA ARG A 456 18.91 22.72 -11.05
C ARG A 456 18.35 23.34 -12.33
N LEU A 457 17.49 22.60 -13.03
CA LEU A 457 16.76 23.07 -14.21
C LEU A 457 15.72 24.11 -13.76
N GLN A 458 15.54 25.18 -14.54
CA GLN A 458 14.74 26.34 -14.14
C GLN A 458 13.39 26.44 -14.85
N SER A 459 13.24 25.79 -16.00
CA SER A 459 12.02 25.83 -16.80
C SER A 459 11.59 24.45 -17.28
N ASP A 460 10.31 24.31 -17.60
CA ASP A 460 9.75 23.08 -18.16
C ASP A 460 10.42 22.73 -19.51
N THR A 461 10.81 23.74 -20.30
CA THR A 461 11.54 23.56 -21.55
C THR A 461 12.95 22.95 -21.36
N GLU A 462 13.64 23.31 -20.28
CA GLU A 462 14.94 22.70 -19.93
C GLU A 462 14.77 21.25 -19.47
N VAL A 463 13.71 20.99 -18.72
CA VAL A 463 13.34 19.64 -18.27
C VAL A 463 13.03 18.75 -19.47
N ASP A 464 12.20 19.21 -20.41
CA ASP A 464 11.86 18.47 -21.63
C ASP A 464 13.09 18.24 -22.52
N GLY A 465 13.99 19.22 -22.63
CA GLY A 465 15.25 19.09 -23.35
C GLY A 465 16.17 18.04 -22.73
N TRP A 466 16.26 18.00 -21.39
CA TRP A 466 17.03 16.98 -20.67
C TRP A 466 16.41 15.58 -20.84
N ILE A 467 15.09 15.46 -20.68
CA ILE A 467 14.36 14.19 -20.87
C ILE A 467 14.54 13.67 -22.28
N ARG A 468 14.48 14.55 -23.30
CA ARG A 468 14.71 14.18 -24.70
C ARG A 468 16.10 13.57 -24.90
N ASN A 469 17.13 14.19 -24.33
CA ASN A 469 18.49 13.65 -24.39
C ASN A 469 18.59 12.26 -23.73
N VAL A 470 18.02 12.10 -22.54
CA VAL A 470 18.01 10.79 -21.84
C VAL A 470 17.23 9.75 -22.65
N ALA A 471 16.07 10.10 -23.20
CA ALA A 471 15.27 9.22 -24.03
C ALA A 471 16.03 8.79 -25.28
N GLU A 472 16.61 9.72 -26.05
CA GLU A 472 17.44 9.40 -27.22
C GLU A 472 18.61 8.46 -26.87
N MET A 473 19.28 8.68 -25.74
CA MET A 473 20.36 7.82 -25.29
C MET A 473 19.88 6.44 -24.88
N TYR A 474 18.70 6.34 -24.24
CA TYR A 474 18.08 5.06 -23.91
C TYR A 474 17.67 4.31 -25.19
N GLY A 475 17.04 5.00 -26.15
CA GLY A 475 16.65 4.40 -27.42
C GLY A 475 17.84 3.87 -28.22
N ARG A 476 18.97 4.60 -28.23
CA ARG A 476 20.22 4.10 -28.83
C ARG A 476 20.77 2.85 -28.14
N ARG A 477 20.61 2.72 -26.82
CA ARG A 477 21.08 1.53 -26.06
C ARG A 477 20.21 0.31 -26.29
N GLU A 478 18.88 0.50 -26.34
CA GLU A 478 17.91 -0.59 -26.47
C GLU A 478 17.49 -0.86 -27.93
N GLY A 479 18.04 -0.12 -28.90
CA GLY A 479 17.70 -0.28 -30.32
C GLY A 479 16.31 0.22 -30.70
N ILE A 480 15.77 1.16 -29.93
CA ILE A 480 14.43 1.73 -30.12
C ILE A 480 14.52 2.98 -30.99
N ALA A 481 13.78 2.99 -32.09
CA ALA A 481 13.57 4.19 -32.91
C ALA A 481 12.27 4.88 -32.46
N TYR A 482 12.39 6.07 -31.90
CA TYR A 482 11.23 6.88 -31.55
C TYR A 482 10.64 7.53 -32.81
N ILE A 483 9.32 7.41 -32.98
CA ILE A 483 8.58 8.19 -33.98
C ILE A 483 8.10 9.46 -33.28
N THR A 484 8.95 10.49 -33.26
CA THR A 484 8.58 11.82 -32.78
C THR A 484 8.57 12.80 -33.96
N ASP A 485 7.56 13.68 -34.02
CA ASP A 485 7.41 14.75 -35.04
C ASP A 485 8.44 15.89 -34.87
N HIS A 486 9.71 15.54 -34.74
CA HIS A 486 10.80 16.49 -34.59
C HIS A 486 11.85 16.31 -35.69
N SER A 487 11.44 16.59 -36.93
CA SER A 487 12.41 16.93 -37.97
C SER A 487 12.82 18.41 -37.83
N PRO A 488 14.12 18.72 -37.75
CA PRO A 488 14.59 20.09 -37.80
C PRO A 488 14.67 20.55 -39.27
N GLY A 489 13.71 21.36 -39.72
CA GLY A 489 13.88 22.21 -40.89
C GLY A 489 12.69 22.27 -41.86
N GLY A 490 12.15 23.49 -42.04
CA GLY A 490 11.58 23.92 -43.31
C GLY A 490 10.14 24.47 -43.28
N GLY A 491 10.03 25.79 -43.42
CA GLY A 491 8.97 26.41 -44.24
C GLY A 491 7.64 26.76 -43.57
N ALA A 492 7.43 28.05 -43.34
CA ALA A 492 6.15 28.64 -42.96
C ALA A 492 5.05 28.37 -44.00
N ALA A 493 3.85 28.00 -43.53
CA ALA A 493 2.59 28.27 -44.22
C ALA A 493 1.49 28.50 -43.18
N ALA A 494 1.00 29.74 -43.13
CA ALA A 494 -0.15 30.14 -42.33
C ALA A 494 -1.43 29.48 -42.88
N GLY A 495 -2.19 28.84 -42.01
CA GLY A 495 -3.48 28.22 -42.33
C GLY A 495 -4.41 28.23 -41.13
N LEU A 496 -5.36 29.17 -41.17
CA LEU A 496 -6.60 29.35 -40.41
C LEU A 496 -6.93 28.41 -39.24
N ALA A 497 -7.08 29.05 -38.07
CA ALA A 497 -7.56 28.49 -36.81
C ALA A 497 -8.99 27.93 -36.91
N ASN A 498 -9.11 26.61 -36.72
CA ASN A 498 -10.31 25.99 -36.16
C ASN A 498 -10.06 25.76 -34.67
N ALA A 499 -10.88 26.38 -33.82
CA ALA A 499 -10.83 26.24 -32.37
C ALA A 499 -11.32 24.84 -31.95
N THR A 500 -10.44 23.85 -32.05
CA THR A 500 -10.55 22.60 -31.30
C THR A 500 -9.78 22.76 -30.00
N ILE A 501 -10.49 22.76 -28.88
CA ILE A 501 -9.92 22.89 -27.53
C ILE A 501 -8.89 21.77 -27.35
N ASN A 502 -7.63 22.15 -27.19
CA ASN A 502 -6.52 21.23 -26.93
C ASN A 502 -6.78 20.57 -25.57
N SER A 503 -6.81 19.23 -25.51
CA SER A 503 -7.07 18.49 -24.26
C SER A 503 -6.12 18.89 -23.12
N ALA A 504 -4.89 19.31 -23.44
CA ALA A 504 -3.95 19.83 -22.44
C ALA A 504 -4.37 21.20 -21.89
N GLU A 505 -4.92 22.08 -22.73
CA GLU A 505 -5.47 23.38 -22.31
C GLU A 505 -6.76 23.21 -21.51
N PHE A 506 -7.57 22.19 -21.83
CA PHE A 506 -8.77 21.86 -21.05
C PHE A 506 -8.43 21.35 -19.65
N VAL A 507 -7.46 20.44 -19.54
CA VAL A 507 -6.99 19.93 -18.24
C VAL A 507 -6.35 21.05 -17.42
N LYS A 508 -5.53 21.89 -18.06
CA LYS A 508 -4.94 23.07 -17.41
C LYS A 508 -6.01 24.04 -16.90
N ALA A 509 -7.04 24.32 -17.71
CA ALA A 509 -8.16 25.18 -17.29
C ALA A 509 -8.96 24.55 -16.14
N GLN A 510 -9.13 23.23 -16.13
CA GLN A 510 -9.81 22.50 -15.06
C GLN A 510 -9.01 22.52 -13.75
N ASP A 511 -7.69 22.42 -13.83
CA ASP A 511 -6.79 22.52 -12.67
C ASP A 511 -6.70 23.94 -12.12
N GLU A 512 -6.64 24.96 -13.00
CA GLU A 512 -6.73 26.37 -12.60
C GLU A 512 -8.08 26.68 -11.93
N GLN A 513 -9.19 26.13 -12.45
CA GLN A 513 -10.50 26.25 -11.84
C GLN A 513 -10.58 25.58 -10.46
N ARG A 514 -9.99 24.39 -10.30
CA ARG A 514 -9.90 23.70 -9.00
C ARG A 514 -9.06 24.47 -8.00
N ALA A 515 -7.91 25.00 -8.41
CA ALA A 515 -7.04 25.82 -7.56
C ALA A 515 -7.76 27.09 -7.10
N HIS A 516 -8.53 27.73 -7.99
CA HIS A 516 -9.33 28.89 -7.64
C HIS A 516 -10.44 28.56 -6.64
N ILE A 517 -11.14 27.43 -6.80
CA ILE A 517 -12.15 26.96 -5.86
C ILE A 517 -11.54 26.68 -4.48
N LEU A 518 -10.36 26.04 -4.41
CA LEU A 518 -9.68 25.79 -3.15
C LEU A 518 -9.28 27.09 -2.43
N CYS A 519 -8.77 28.08 -3.16
CA CYS A 519 -8.46 29.40 -2.60
C CYS A 519 -9.73 30.11 -2.08
N GLN A 520 -10.86 30.00 -2.79
CA GLN A 520 -12.15 30.52 -2.31
C GLN A 520 -12.63 29.80 -1.04
N VAL A 521 -12.46 28.48 -0.96
CA VAL A 521 -12.80 27.69 0.24
C VAL A 521 -11.92 28.08 1.43
N GLU A 522 -10.62 28.31 1.23
CA GLU A 522 -9.71 28.75 2.30
C GLU A 522 -10.04 30.16 2.82
N VAL A 523 -10.42 31.09 1.94
CA VAL A 523 -10.83 32.45 2.33
C VAL A 523 -12.18 32.45 3.05
N LEU A 524 -13.10 31.56 2.68
CA LEU A 524 -14.42 31.44 3.32
C LEU A 524 -14.39 30.60 4.62
N ALA A 525 -13.28 29.91 4.90
CA ALA A 525 -13.08 29.11 6.11
C ALA A 525 -12.43 29.89 7.27
N CYS A 526 -12.03 31.16 7.05
CA CYS A 526 -11.70 32.13 8.09
C CYS A 526 -12.93 32.98 8.43
#